data_AF-A0A947ZDC0-F1
#
_entry.id   AF-A0A947ZDC0-F1
#
_cell.length_a   1.000
_cell.length_b   1.000
_cell.length_c   1.000
_cell.angle_alpha   90.00
_cell.angle_beta   90.00
_cell.angle_gamma   90.00
#
_symmetry.space_group_name_H-M   'P 1'
#
loop_
_entity.id
_entity.type
_entity.pdbx_description
1 polymer ?
#
loop_
_entity_poly.entity_id
_entity_poly.type
_entity_poly.pdbx_seq_one_letter_code
_entity_poly.pdbx_strand_id
1 'polypeptide(L)'
;MRKFFGLAFGFIVVFSSCNEEVANSSKDCGDGVVDVGEECDTNDFSGRSCMTEGFYEGQLLCTSDCKINDASCTGYCGDGVFQGGDEECEGEDLNSTNCHDLGFSSGTLSCA
;
A
#
# COMPACT_ATOMS: atom_id res chain seq x y z
N MET A 1 26.52 -22.32 -40.09
CA MET A 1 26.12 -23.29 -41.13
C MET A 1 25.62 -24.57 -40.49
N ARG A 2 24.31 -24.73 -40.32
CA ARG A 2 23.68 -26.02 -39.98
C ARG A 2 22.52 -26.22 -40.95
N LYS A 3 22.59 -27.35 -41.67
CA LYS A 3 21.79 -27.70 -42.85
C LYS A 3 20.39 -28.10 -42.38
N PHE A 4 19.34 -27.42 -42.85
CA PHE A 4 17.96 -27.88 -42.70
C PHE A 4 17.48 -28.43 -44.04
N PHE A 5 17.23 -29.73 -44.06
CA PHE A 5 16.64 -30.45 -45.19
C PHE A 5 15.17 -30.05 -45.28
N GLY A 6 14.77 -29.48 -46.40
CA GLY A 6 13.39 -29.06 -46.64
C GLY A 6 12.48 -30.26 -46.90
N LEU A 7 11.24 -30.17 -46.44
CA LEU A 7 10.06 -30.74 -47.07
C LEU A 7 8.87 -29.84 -46.69
N ALA A 8 8.24 -29.29 -47.72
CA ALA A 8 7.15 -28.33 -47.63
C ALA A 8 5.85 -29.01 -47.21
N PHE A 9 5.18 -28.51 -46.16
CA PHE A 9 3.73 -28.59 -45.97
C PHE A 9 3.33 -27.57 -44.89
N GLY A 10 2.45 -26.62 -45.25
CA GLY A 10 1.74 -25.80 -44.27
C GLY A 10 2.52 -24.60 -43.73
N PHE A 11 2.03 -23.41 -44.04
CA PHE A 11 2.45 -22.14 -43.49
C PHE A 11 2.12 -22.09 -41.99
N ILE A 12 2.95 -22.70 -41.13
CA ILE A 12 3.00 -22.37 -39.69
C ILE A 12 3.85 -21.12 -39.57
N VAL A 13 3.26 -19.99 -39.92
CA VAL A 13 3.67 -18.72 -39.32
C VAL A 13 3.15 -18.68 -37.89
N VAL A 14 3.90 -17.95 -37.08
CA VAL A 14 3.65 -17.51 -35.71
C VAL A 14 3.70 -18.59 -34.62
N PHE A 15 4.50 -18.46 -33.55
CA PHE A 15 5.06 -17.25 -32.95
C PHE A 15 6.53 -17.41 -32.59
N SER A 16 7.30 -16.37 -32.92
CA SER A 16 8.50 -16.01 -32.20
C SER A 16 8.20 -16.03 -30.70
N SER A 17 9.01 -16.76 -29.95
CA SER A 17 9.42 -16.47 -28.57
C SER A 17 8.59 -15.42 -27.84
N CYS A 18 7.65 -15.86 -27.02
CA CYS A 18 7.63 -15.36 -25.65
C CYS A 18 8.13 -16.55 -24.83
N ASN A 19 9.45 -16.68 -24.70
CA ASN A 19 9.96 -17.28 -23.48
C ASN A 19 9.39 -16.38 -22.39
N GLU A 20 8.44 -16.90 -21.61
CA GLU A 20 8.06 -16.25 -20.36
C GLU A 20 9.24 -16.53 -19.43
N GLU A 21 10.34 -15.82 -19.69
CA GLU A 21 11.41 -15.63 -18.74
C GLU A 21 10.68 -15.00 -17.56
N VAL A 22 10.35 -15.86 -16.59
CA VAL A 22 9.96 -15.54 -15.21
C VAL A 22 10.24 -14.08 -14.94
N ALA A 23 9.18 -13.27 -14.76
CA ALA A 23 9.28 -11.91 -14.25
C ALA A 23 10.27 -11.96 -13.11
N ASN A 24 11.48 -11.47 -13.38
CA ASN A 24 12.49 -11.41 -12.35
C ASN A 24 12.02 -10.24 -11.51
N SER A 25 11.16 -10.52 -10.52
CA SER A 25 10.54 -9.58 -9.59
C SER A 25 11.56 -8.68 -8.87
N SER A 26 12.86 -8.88 -9.08
CA SER A 26 13.95 -8.05 -8.58
C SER A 26 14.54 -7.06 -9.59
N LYS A 27 14.16 -7.10 -10.87
CA LYS A 27 14.80 -6.29 -11.93
C LYS A 27 14.03 -5.03 -12.28
N ASP A 28 12.73 -5.05 -12.05
CA ASP A 28 11.82 -3.96 -12.41
C ASP A 28 11.68 -2.99 -11.23
N CYS A 29 11.85 -3.50 -10.00
CA CYS A 29 11.85 -2.66 -8.80
C CYS A 29 12.91 -1.55 -8.79
N GLY A 30 12.42 -0.33 -8.62
CA GLY A 30 13.17 0.91 -8.61
C GLY A 30 13.27 1.59 -9.98
N ASP A 31 12.44 1.20 -10.96
CA ASP A 31 12.45 1.77 -12.31
C ASP A 31 11.51 2.99 -12.48
N GLY A 32 10.72 3.30 -11.45
CA GLY A 32 9.79 4.41 -11.39
C GLY A 32 8.36 4.06 -11.83
N VAL A 33 8.06 2.79 -12.10
CA VAL A 33 6.74 2.29 -12.51
C VAL A 33 6.35 1.12 -11.62
N VAL A 34 5.11 1.12 -11.09
CA VAL A 34 4.62 -0.03 -10.33
C VAL A 34 4.22 -1.15 -11.29
N ASP A 35 5.04 -2.20 -11.35
CA ASP A 35 4.82 -3.37 -12.21
C ASP A 35 3.95 -4.47 -11.56
N VAL A 36 3.57 -5.46 -12.36
CA VAL A 36 2.77 -6.61 -11.88
C VAL A 36 3.57 -7.38 -10.82
N GLY A 37 3.09 -7.34 -9.58
CA GLY A 37 3.68 -8.03 -8.42
C GLY A 37 4.32 -7.09 -7.41
N GLU A 38 4.50 -5.83 -7.76
CA GLU A 38 4.98 -4.77 -6.90
C GLU A 38 3.83 -4.11 -6.14
N GLU A 39 4.10 -3.65 -4.93
CA GLU A 39 3.13 -2.87 -4.14
C GLU A 39 3.40 -1.37 -4.25
N CYS A 40 4.63 -1.01 -4.58
CA CYS A 40 5.11 0.35 -4.79
C CYS A 40 6.38 0.29 -5.65
N ASP A 41 6.75 1.43 -6.22
CA ASP A 41 8.06 1.65 -6.83
C ASP A 41 8.52 3.05 -6.45
N THR A 42 9.71 3.18 -5.85
CA THR A 42 10.26 4.45 -5.36
C THR A 42 9.28 5.24 -4.47
N ASN A 43 8.61 6.26 -5.03
CA ASN A 43 7.59 7.07 -4.35
C ASN A 43 6.18 6.90 -4.97
N ASP A 44 6.02 6.02 -5.94
CA ASP A 44 4.72 5.62 -6.46
C ASP A 44 4.16 4.48 -5.60
N PHE A 45 3.10 4.77 -4.86
CA PHE A 45 2.41 3.84 -3.98
C PHE A 45 1.06 3.39 -4.56
N SER A 46 0.82 3.59 -5.86
CA SER A 46 -0.45 3.27 -6.52
C SER A 46 -1.67 3.89 -5.81
N GLY A 47 -1.50 5.12 -5.29
CA GLY A 47 -2.53 5.85 -4.56
C GLY A 47 -2.67 5.50 -3.06
N ARG A 48 -1.85 4.58 -2.54
CA ARG A 48 -1.78 4.31 -1.09
C ARG A 48 -1.00 5.41 -0.36
N SER A 49 -1.32 5.61 0.90
CA SER A 49 -0.69 6.55 1.83
C SER A 49 -0.91 6.06 3.26
N CYS A 50 -0.23 6.64 4.26
CA CYS A 50 -0.48 6.31 5.67
C CYS A 50 -1.98 6.43 6.04
N MET A 51 -2.67 7.44 5.52
CA MET A 51 -4.13 7.62 5.68
C MET A 51 -4.96 6.47 5.11
N THR A 52 -4.57 5.91 3.97
CA THR A 52 -5.29 4.76 3.42
C THR A 52 -4.98 3.46 4.17
N GLU A 53 -3.87 3.43 4.92
CA GLU A 53 -3.47 2.31 5.78
C GLU A 53 -4.01 2.42 7.22
N GLY A 54 -4.79 3.46 7.54
CA GLY A 54 -5.41 3.65 8.85
C GLY A 54 -4.60 4.49 9.83
N PHE A 55 -3.60 5.23 9.35
CA PHE A 55 -2.78 6.14 10.14
C PHE A 55 -3.01 7.59 9.73
N TYR A 56 -2.88 8.54 10.66
CA TYR A 56 -3.14 9.96 10.39
C TYR A 56 -1.89 10.71 9.92
N GLU A 57 -0.70 10.24 10.32
CA GLU A 57 0.57 10.91 10.10
C GLU A 57 1.62 10.01 9.44
N GLY A 58 2.71 10.62 8.95
CA GLY A 58 3.85 9.93 8.40
C GLY A 58 3.81 9.75 6.88
N GLN A 59 4.71 8.90 6.38
CA GLN A 59 4.82 8.57 4.96
C GLN A 59 5.12 7.09 4.77
N LEU A 60 4.54 6.49 3.72
CA LEU A 60 4.91 5.15 3.29
C LEU A 60 6.34 5.18 2.74
N LEU A 61 7.05 4.07 2.94
CA LEU A 61 8.34 3.82 2.34
C LEU A 61 8.22 2.65 1.38
N CYS A 62 8.88 2.75 0.23
CA CYS A 62 9.04 1.61 -0.65
C CYS A 62 10.37 0.92 -0.36
N THR A 63 10.31 -0.36 -0.02
CA THR A 63 11.51 -1.17 0.25
C THR A 63 12.23 -1.54 -1.06
N SER A 64 13.45 -2.04 -0.97
CA SER A 64 14.21 -2.53 -2.13
C SER A 64 13.61 -3.75 -2.81
N ASP A 65 12.62 -4.39 -2.17
CA ASP A 65 11.86 -5.52 -2.72
C ASP A 65 10.47 -5.07 -3.23
N CYS A 66 10.27 -3.76 -3.43
CA CYS A 66 9.02 -3.15 -3.90
C CYS A 66 7.78 -3.55 -3.06
N LYS A 67 8.03 -3.67 -1.76
CA LYS A 67 7.01 -3.83 -0.71
C LYS A 67 6.79 -2.52 0.01
N ILE A 68 5.52 -2.25 0.31
CA ILE A 68 5.15 -1.10 1.13
C ILE A 68 5.59 -1.37 2.57
N ASN A 69 6.21 -0.37 3.14
CA ASN A 69 6.58 -0.32 4.54
C ASN A 69 5.91 0.89 5.18
N ASP A 70 5.05 0.62 6.16
CA ASP A 70 4.26 1.57 6.94
C ASP A 70 4.89 1.88 8.31
N ALA A 71 6.11 1.41 8.59
CA ALA A 71 6.75 1.62 9.90
C ALA A 71 7.03 3.10 10.23
N SER A 72 6.93 3.99 9.24
CA SER A 72 7.01 5.45 9.41
C SER A 72 5.65 6.14 9.46
N CYS A 73 4.55 5.38 9.34
CA CYS A 73 3.20 5.86 9.60
C CYS A 73 2.93 5.85 11.11
N THR A 74 2.31 6.92 11.61
CA THR A 74 2.02 7.13 13.03
C THR A 74 0.68 7.82 13.19
N GLY A 75 0.19 7.89 14.43
CA GLY A 75 -1.12 8.44 14.74
C GLY A 75 -2.21 7.49 14.28
N TYR A 76 -2.89 6.88 15.23
CA TYR A 76 -4.06 6.05 14.99
C TYR A 76 -4.88 6.01 16.27
N CYS A 77 -6.19 5.85 16.13
CA CYS A 77 -7.06 5.77 17.31
C CYS A 77 -6.67 4.59 18.21
N GLY A 78 -6.44 4.88 19.49
CA GLY A 78 -6.02 3.89 20.49
C GLY A 78 -4.50 3.73 20.61
N ASP A 79 -3.71 4.64 20.05
CA ASP A 79 -2.25 4.68 20.23
C ASP A 79 -1.82 5.36 21.54
N GLY A 80 -2.78 5.95 22.26
CA GLY A 80 -2.57 6.60 23.55
C GLY A 80 -2.11 8.06 23.42
N VAL A 81 -2.12 8.64 22.22
CA VAL A 81 -1.83 10.05 21.95
C VAL A 81 -3.03 10.70 21.26
N PHE A 82 -3.54 11.81 21.79
CA PHE A 82 -4.65 12.52 21.15
C PHE A 82 -4.23 13.22 19.83
N GLN A 83 -4.67 12.73 18.66
CA GLN A 83 -4.48 13.35 17.34
C GLN A 83 -5.64 14.28 16.96
N GLY A 84 -5.66 15.47 17.57
CA GLY A 84 -6.74 16.43 17.39
C GLY A 84 -7.07 16.74 15.93
N GLY A 85 -8.33 16.49 15.55
CA GLY A 85 -8.86 16.70 14.19
C GLY A 85 -9.10 15.41 13.42
N ASP A 86 -8.32 14.36 13.73
CA ASP A 86 -8.47 13.03 13.15
C ASP A 86 -9.20 12.05 14.09
N GLU A 87 -9.25 12.37 15.38
CA GLU A 87 -10.07 11.67 16.38
C GLU A 87 -10.77 12.63 17.35
N GLU A 88 -11.89 12.17 17.92
CA GLU A 88 -12.63 12.92 18.94
C GLU A 88 -12.14 12.69 20.38
N CYS A 89 -11.44 11.58 20.62
CA CYS A 89 -10.93 11.22 21.95
C CYS A 89 -9.76 10.22 21.84
N GLU A 90 -9.01 10.07 22.94
CA GLU A 90 -8.02 9.01 23.13
C GLU A 90 -8.00 8.58 24.61
N GLY A 91 -8.30 7.30 24.87
CA GLY A 91 -8.43 6.78 26.22
C GLY A 91 -9.41 7.59 27.10
N GLU A 92 -8.86 8.29 28.09
CA GLU A 92 -9.60 9.19 29.00
C GLU A 92 -9.58 10.66 28.56
N ASP A 93 -8.79 11.00 27.54
CA ASP A 93 -8.81 12.32 26.92
C ASP A 93 -10.01 12.41 25.99
N LEU A 94 -11.08 13.04 26.47
CA LEU A 94 -12.34 13.19 25.74
C LEU A 94 -12.39 14.50 24.93
N ASN A 95 -11.26 15.18 24.72
CA ASN A 95 -11.19 16.49 24.09
C ASN A 95 -12.16 17.51 24.75
N SER A 96 -12.24 17.48 26.09
CA SER A 96 -13.18 18.26 26.90
C SER A 96 -14.68 18.01 26.63
N THR A 97 -15.02 16.99 25.86
CA THR A 97 -16.41 16.58 25.60
C THR A 97 -17.02 15.96 26.85
N ASN A 98 -18.27 16.32 27.14
CA ASN A 98 -19.05 15.69 28.20
C ASN A 98 -20.40 15.16 27.69
N CYS A 99 -21.12 14.42 28.54
CA CYS A 99 -22.43 13.83 28.18
C CYS A 99 -23.44 14.87 27.66
N HIS A 100 -23.43 16.09 28.22
CA HIS A 100 -24.37 17.15 27.84
C HIS A 100 -24.07 17.70 26.44
N ASP A 101 -22.79 17.77 26.03
CA ASP A 101 -22.40 18.21 24.68
C ASP A 101 -22.93 17.24 23.61
N LEU A 102 -23.07 15.96 23.97
CA LEU A 102 -23.63 14.90 23.11
C LEU A 102 -25.15 14.71 23.29
N GLY A 103 -25.81 15.54 24.09
CA GLY A 103 -27.27 15.51 24.30
C GLY A 103 -27.77 14.48 25.34
N PHE A 104 -26.88 13.87 26.10
CA PHE A 104 -27.23 12.95 27.19
C PHE A 104 -27.30 13.67 28.55
N SER A 105 -28.24 13.27 29.40
CA SER A 105 -28.43 13.91 30.72
C SER A 105 -27.50 13.39 31.82
N SER A 106 -26.93 12.19 31.65
CA SER A 106 -26.04 11.55 32.64
C SER A 106 -25.28 10.37 32.02
N GLY A 107 -24.13 10.01 32.59
CA GLY A 107 -23.32 8.86 32.19
C GLY A 107 -21.83 9.10 32.45
N THR A 108 -21.00 8.14 32.05
CA THR A 108 -19.55 8.28 31.94
C THR A 108 -19.20 8.02 30.48
N LEU A 109 -18.48 8.95 29.86
CA LEU A 109 -17.98 8.77 28.51
C LEU A 109 -16.73 7.89 28.53
N SER A 110 -16.56 7.09 27.49
CA SER A 110 -15.36 6.30 27.23
C SER A 110 -15.04 6.39 25.75
N CYS A 111 -13.76 6.53 25.41
CA CYS A 111 -13.32 6.41 24.02
C CYS A 111 -13.40 4.95 23.55
N ALA A 112 -13.74 4.72 22.27
CA ALA A 112 -13.96 3.39 21.70
C ALA A 112 -13.51 3.33 20.24
#